data_AF-A0A6S5TVW2-F1
#
_entry.id   AF-A0A6S5TVW2-F1
#
_cell.length_a   1.000
_cell.length_b   1.000
_cell.length_c   1.000
_cell.angle_alpha   90.00
_cell.angle_beta   90.00
_cell.angle_gamma   90.00
#
_symmetry.space_group_name_H-M   'P 1'
#
loop_
_entity.id
_entity.type
_entity.pdbx_description
1 polymer ?
#
loop_
_entity_poly.entity_id
_entity_poly.type
_entity_poly.pdbx_seq_one_letter_code
_entity_poly.pdbx_strand_id
1 'polypeptide(L)'
;MVDITDPFKRDWVLRNTEVKEVWGIGRRMTAHLEAMGIRTAMDLAKADPRTLRQKFSVVVEKTARELAGTPCLELDEAEPPKQEICCSRMFGKRLTDLAPIKQAVATYVGRAAEKLRAQGSVCKRMRISIRTGMFNPDEAHHAQGLLVELPYPTCDTLLMTRLATDAVGRIFRPGFRYSKAEVLLMDLRQPGEFSEDLFAPRQSVECDRLMRVMDDINERWGRGTMRAASVPAAPDWGMRREMMSQSYTTRIDQLWTVKC
;
A
#
# COMPACT_ATOMS: atom_id res chain seq x y z
N MET A 1 20.58 -22.28 -19.50
CA MET A 1 20.54 -21.77 -18.12
C MET A 1 21.81 -20.97 -17.90
N VAL A 2 21.72 -19.66 -17.62
CA VAL A 2 22.90 -18.82 -17.38
C VAL A 2 23.26 -18.93 -15.90
N ASP A 3 24.43 -19.46 -15.61
CA ASP A 3 24.99 -19.48 -14.25
C ASP A 3 25.73 -18.15 -14.01
N ILE A 4 25.20 -17.34 -13.10
CA ILE A 4 25.72 -16.02 -12.74
C ILE A 4 26.80 -16.07 -11.66
N THR A 5 27.16 -17.27 -11.16
CA THR A 5 28.30 -17.47 -10.27
C THR A 5 29.64 -17.51 -11.03
N ASP A 6 29.60 -17.82 -12.32
CA ASP A 6 30.74 -17.77 -13.24
C ASP A 6 31.07 -16.29 -13.59
N PRO A 7 32.27 -15.78 -13.24
CA PRO A 7 32.64 -14.39 -13.48
C PRO A 7 32.52 -13.96 -14.94
N PHE A 8 32.84 -14.85 -15.90
CA PHE A 8 32.77 -14.53 -17.31
C PHE A 8 31.32 -14.32 -17.77
N LYS A 9 30.42 -15.22 -17.37
CA LYS A 9 29.00 -15.14 -17.70
C LYS A 9 28.33 -13.96 -17.00
N ARG A 10 28.65 -13.72 -15.72
CA ARG A 10 28.17 -12.56 -14.98
C ARG A 10 28.57 -11.26 -15.67
N ASP A 11 29.85 -11.11 -16.00
CA ASP A 11 30.34 -9.91 -16.67
C ASP A 11 29.70 -9.69 -18.04
N TRP A 12 29.49 -10.78 -18.79
CA TRP A 12 28.79 -10.73 -20.07
C TRP A 12 27.35 -10.24 -19.89
N VAL A 13 26.60 -10.79 -18.94
CA VAL A 13 25.22 -10.36 -18.64
C VAL A 13 25.20 -8.88 -18.27
N LEU A 14 26.04 -8.46 -17.29
CA LEU A 14 26.06 -7.10 -16.79
C LEU A 14 26.39 -6.05 -17.88
N ARG A 15 27.22 -6.39 -18.88
CA ARG A 15 27.53 -5.50 -20.01
C ARG A 15 26.37 -5.37 -21.00
N ASN A 16 25.53 -6.41 -21.11
CA ASN A 16 24.39 -6.45 -22.03
C ASN A 16 23.07 -6.04 -21.36
N THR A 17 23.08 -5.76 -20.05
CA THR A 17 21.91 -5.28 -19.30
C THR A 17 22.00 -3.77 -19.11
N GLU A 18 20.95 -3.06 -19.52
CA GLU A 18 20.84 -1.62 -19.28
C GLU A 18 20.67 -1.32 -17.79
N VAL A 19 21.20 -0.19 -17.32
CA VAL A 19 21.13 0.18 -15.90
C VAL A 19 19.68 0.33 -15.39
N LYS A 20 18.73 0.66 -16.28
CA LYS A 20 17.29 0.78 -15.95
C LYS A 20 16.61 -0.56 -15.63
N GLU A 21 17.24 -1.67 -15.99
CA GLU A 21 16.73 -3.02 -15.73
C GLU A 21 17.21 -3.59 -14.38
N VAL A 22 18.17 -2.90 -13.74
CA VAL A 22 18.63 -3.26 -12.40
C VAL A 22 17.56 -2.90 -11.37
N TRP A 23 17.26 -3.83 -10.47
CA TRP A 23 16.29 -3.62 -9.40
C TRP A 23 16.65 -2.41 -8.53
N GLY A 24 15.64 -1.64 -8.13
CA GLY A 24 15.84 -0.40 -7.36
C GLY A 24 16.27 0.82 -8.18
N ILE A 25 16.60 0.67 -9.47
CA ILE A 25 16.92 1.80 -10.37
C ILE A 25 15.67 2.19 -11.18
N GLY A 26 14.95 3.21 -10.69
CA GLY A 26 13.78 3.76 -11.40
C GLY A 26 14.13 4.83 -12.43
N ARG A 27 13.16 5.23 -13.27
CA ARG A 27 13.34 6.20 -14.38
C ARG A 27 14.12 7.47 -14.03
N ARG A 28 13.83 8.09 -12.88
CA ARG A 28 14.55 9.30 -12.43
C ARG A 28 16.01 8.99 -12.11
N MET A 29 16.27 7.86 -11.45
CA MET A 29 17.62 7.41 -11.13
C MET A 29 18.40 7.07 -12.40
N THR A 30 17.78 6.40 -13.37
CA THR A 30 18.36 6.12 -14.69
C THR A 30 18.89 7.38 -15.34
N ALA A 31 18.09 8.45 -15.41
CA ALA A 31 18.52 9.71 -16.00
C ALA A 31 19.74 10.33 -15.30
N HIS A 32 19.81 10.25 -13.96
CA HIS A 32 20.96 10.74 -13.20
C HIS A 32 22.22 9.88 -13.41
N LEU A 33 22.07 8.55 -13.48
CA LEU A 33 23.18 7.62 -13.72
C LEU A 33 23.72 7.78 -15.15
N GLU A 34 22.85 7.89 -16.14
CA GLU A 34 23.23 8.13 -17.54
C GLU A 34 23.98 9.46 -17.70
N ALA A 35 23.57 10.50 -16.98
CA ALA A 35 24.28 11.78 -16.94
C ALA A 35 25.68 11.68 -16.31
N MET A 36 25.91 10.66 -15.47
CA MET A 36 27.23 10.33 -14.91
C MET A 36 28.03 9.36 -15.80
N GLY A 37 27.51 8.98 -16.98
CA GLY A 37 28.13 8.02 -17.89
C GLY A 37 27.89 6.56 -17.52
N ILE A 38 27.03 6.28 -16.54
CA ILE A 38 26.67 4.92 -16.11
C ILE A 38 25.44 4.47 -16.90
N ARG A 39 25.63 3.60 -17.90
CA ARG A 39 24.55 3.18 -18.82
C ARG A 39 24.21 1.70 -18.71
N THR A 40 25.19 0.87 -18.34
CA THR A 40 25.02 -0.58 -18.18
C THR A 40 25.08 -0.98 -16.71
N ALA A 41 24.56 -2.18 -16.40
CA ALA A 41 24.71 -2.76 -15.06
C ALA A 41 26.20 -2.96 -14.70
N MET A 42 27.07 -3.23 -15.70
CA MET A 42 28.52 -3.30 -15.54
C MET A 42 29.13 -1.96 -15.12
N ASP A 43 28.69 -0.85 -15.73
CA ASP A 43 29.17 0.48 -15.34
C ASP A 43 28.79 0.79 -13.89
N LEU A 44 27.58 0.40 -13.48
CA LEU A 44 27.11 0.57 -12.11
C LEU A 44 27.92 -0.30 -11.13
N ALA A 45 28.22 -1.55 -11.49
CA ALA A 45 29.04 -2.45 -10.67
C ALA A 45 30.49 -1.95 -10.48
N LYS A 46 31.01 -1.21 -11.46
CA LYS A 46 32.36 -0.63 -11.42
C LYS A 46 32.42 0.78 -10.83
N ALA A 47 31.28 1.44 -10.63
CA ALA A 47 31.24 2.80 -10.09
C ALA A 47 31.71 2.81 -8.63
N ASP A 48 32.34 3.91 -8.21
CA ASP A 48 32.82 4.06 -6.84
C ASP A 48 31.66 4.00 -5.82
N PRO A 49 31.63 3.00 -4.91
CA PRO A 49 30.54 2.84 -3.96
C PRO A 49 30.35 4.05 -3.04
N ARG A 50 31.44 4.74 -2.68
CA ARG A 50 31.37 5.92 -1.81
C ARG A 50 30.66 7.08 -2.50
N THR A 51 30.98 7.32 -3.77
CA THR A 51 30.30 8.32 -4.60
C THR A 51 28.81 7.99 -4.76
N LEU A 52 28.47 6.72 -5.01
CA LEU A 52 27.07 6.28 -5.12
C LEU A 52 26.28 6.53 -3.83
N ARG A 53 26.87 6.23 -2.67
CA ARG A 53 26.26 6.50 -1.36
C ARG A 53 26.00 7.99 -1.14
N GLN A 54 26.99 8.82 -1.45
CA GLN A 54 26.93 10.27 -1.20
C GLN A 54 25.95 10.98 -2.13
N LYS A 55 25.89 10.59 -3.41
CA LYS A 55 25.00 11.23 -4.39
C LYS A 55 23.58 10.68 -4.39
N PHE A 56 23.41 9.41 -4.02
CA PHE A 56 22.12 8.73 -4.09
C PHE A 56 21.71 8.19 -2.72
N SER A 57 22.09 6.95 -2.40
CA SER A 57 21.72 6.31 -1.14
C SER A 57 22.60 5.08 -0.86
N VAL A 58 22.55 4.61 0.39
CA VAL A 58 23.19 3.34 0.78
C VAL A 58 22.60 2.13 0.03
N VAL A 59 21.36 2.24 -0.45
CA VAL A 59 20.72 1.16 -1.22
C VAL A 59 21.39 1.01 -2.58
N VAL A 60 21.63 2.12 -3.28
CA VAL A 60 22.32 2.10 -4.59
C VAL A 60 23.77 1.61 -4.45
N GLU A 61 24.46 2.01 -3.38
CA GLU A 61 25.78 1.49 -3.02
C GLU A 61 25.75 -0.05 -2.84
N LYS A 62 24.80 -0.57 -2.06
CA LYS A 62 24.64 -2.01 -1.83
C LYS A 62 24.32 -2.75 -3.13
N THR A 63 23.43 -2.23 -3.97
CA THR A 63 23.12 -2.82 -5.28
C THR A 63 24.37 -2.90 -6.16
N ALA A 64 25.17 -1.82 -6.25
CA ALA A 64 26.41 -1.84 -7.04
C ALA A 64 27.42 -2.89 -6.53
N ARG A 65 27.56 -3.02 -5.21
CA ARG A 65 28.40 -4.05 -4.59
C ARG A 65 27.89 -5.47 -4.86
N GLU A 66 26.57 -5.67 -4.81
CA GLU A 66 25.94 -6.96 -5.12
C GLU A 66 26.24 -7.38 -6.57
N LEU A 67 26.10 -6.45 -7.52
CA LEU A 67 26.43 -6.68 -8.93
C LEU A 67 27.93 -7.00 -9.13
N ALA A 68 28.81 -6.41 -8.31
CA ALA A 68 30.23 -6.74 -8.29
C ALA A 68 30.55 -8.10 -7.61
N GLY A 69 29.55 -8.77 -7.05
CA GLY A 69 29.66 -10.07 -6.38
C GLY A 69 29.97 -9.99 -4.88
N THR A 70 29.79 -8.83 -4.25
CA THR A 70 29.89 -8.68 -2.79
C THR A 70 28.48 -8.75 -2.19
N PRO A 71 28.14 -9.82 -1.45
CA PRO A 71 26.81 -9.96 -0.85
C PRO A 71 26.59 -8.87 0.21
N CYS A 72 25.58 -8.04 -0.03
CA CYS A 72 25.20 -6.88 0.77
C CYS A 72 23.72 -6.88 1.17
N LEU A 73 22.91 -7.71 0.49
CA LEU A 73 21.49 -7.90 0.73
C LEU A 73 21.27 -9.34 1.18
N GLU A 74 20.79 -9.51 2.41
CA GLU A 74 20.37 -10.82 2.90
C GLU A 74 19.00 -11.17 2.29
N LEU A 75 18.75 -12.46 2.10
CA LEU A 75 17.42 -12.95 1.79
C LEU A 75 16.60 -12.85 3.08
N ASP A 76 15.73 -11.85 3.18
CA ASP A 76 14.83 -11.73 4.33
C ASP A 76 13.92 -12.96 4.42
N GLU A 77 14.06 -13.75 5.48
CA GLU A 77 13.25 -14.97 5.71
C GLU A 77 11.81 -14.64 6.15
N ALA A 78 11.59 -13.47 6.75
CA ALA A 78 10.26 -12.98 7.14
C ALA A 78 10.16 -11.46 6.98
N GLU A 79 9.11 -10.98 6.29
CA GLU A 79 8.83 -9.55 6.20
C GLU A 79 8.59 -8.98 7.62
N PRO A 80 9.29 -7.90 8.02
CA PRO A 80 9.02 -7.27 9.30
C PRO A 80 7.57 -6.77 9.36
N PRO A 81 6.97 -6.66 10.57
CA PRO A 81 5.64 -6.10 10.73
C PRO A 81 5.53 -4.74 10.05
N LYS A 82 4.42 -4.48 9.36
CA LYS A 82 4.23 -3.21 8.66
C LYS A 82 4.21 -2.08 9.68
N GLN A 83 4.95 -1.02 9.40
CA GLN A 83 4.93 0.21 10.19
C GLN A 83 3.71 1.09 9.86
N GLU A 84 3.15 0.92 8.66
CA GLU A 84 1.94 1.60 8.22
C GLU A 84 1.07 0.66 7.37
N ILE A 85 -0.25 0.82 7.45
CA ILE A 85 -1.20 0.07 6.62
C ILE A 85 -1.99 1.06 5.77
N CYS A 86 -1.73 1.04 4.47
CA CYS A 86 -2.44 1.86 3.49
C CYS A 86 -3.54 1.06 2.77
N CYS A 87 -4.73 1.63 2.72
CA CYS A 87 -5.83 1.21 1.87
C CYS A 87 -6.31 2.41 1.05
N SER A 88 -5.97 2.40 -0.23
CA SER A 88 -6.33 3.48 -1.15
C SER A 88 -6.81 2.92 -2.49
N ARG A 89 -7.80 3.57 -3.09
CA ARG A 89 -8.31 3.20 -4.42
C ARG A 89 -8.80 4.42 -5.18
N MET A 90 -8.60 4.40 -6.49
CA MET A 90 -9.31 5.31 -7.38
C MET A 90 -10.76 4.87 -7.54
N PHE A 91 -11.67 5.83 -7.64
CA PHE A 91 -13.08 5.59 -7.90
C PHE A 91 -13.30 5.28 -9.38
N GLY A 92 -14.22 4.35 -9.67
CA GLY A 92 -14.59 4.02 -11.04
C GLY A 92 -15.32 5.16 -11.76
N LYS A 93 -15.92 6.09 -11.01
CA LYS A 93 -16.46 7.36 -11.51
C LYS A 93 -16.02 8.49 -10.60
N ARG A 94 -15.92 9.71 -11.15
CA ARG A 94 -15.65 10.89 -10.33
C ARG A 94 -16.81 11.12 -9.37
N LEU A 95 -16.51 11.37 -8.10
CA LEU A 95 -17.51 11.60 -7.06
C LEU A 95 -17.54 13.09 -6.72
N THR A 96 -18.74 13.67 -6.76
CA THR A 96 -19.01 15.06 -6.39
C THR A 96 -19.72 15.16 -5.05
N ASP A 97 -20.36 14.08 -4.60
CA ASP A 97 -21.18 14.07 -3.40
C ASP A 97 -20.42 13.45 -2.21
N LEU A 98 -20.69 13.98 -1.02
CA LEU A 98 -20.05 13.55 0.21
C LEU A 98 -20.38 12.10 0.58
N ALA A 99 -21.64 11.68 0.42
CA ALA A 99 -22.11 10.38 0.89
C ALA A 99 -21.38 9.19 0.23
N PRO A 100 -21.23 9.13 -1.12
CA PRO A 100 -20.42 8.12 -1.78
C PRO A 100 -18.96 8.08 -1.30
N ILE A 101 -18.36 9.24 -1.02
CA ILE A 101 -16.97 9.32 -0.53
C ILE A 101 -16.88 8.75 0.89
N LYS A 102 -17.84 9.07 1.77
CA LYS A 102 -17.93 8.48 3.12
C LYS A 102 -18.07 6.96 3.07
N GLN A 103 -18.94 6.44 2.20
CA GLN A 103 -19.10 4.99 1.98
C GLN A 103 -17.78 4.33 1.55
N ALA A 104 -17.05 4.98 0.64
CA ALA A 104 -15.78 4.46 0.17
C ALA A 104 -14.72 4.45 1.26
N VAL A 105 -14.60 5.54 2.03
CA VAL A 105 -13.68 5.61 3.16
C VAL A 105 -14.02 4.58 4.23
N ALA A 106 -15.31 4.41 4.57
CA ALA A 106 -15.75 3.34 5.50
C ALA A 106 -15.33 1.94 5.01
N THR A 107 -15.46 1.69 3.70
CA THR A 107 -15.02 0.43 3.08
C THR A 107 -13.50 0.26 3.25
N TYR A 108 -12.72 1.32 3.04
CA TYR A 108 -11.26 1.25 3.10
C TYR A 108 -10.75 1.13 4.54
N VAL A 109 -11.43 1.75 5.51
CA VAL A 109 -11.20 1.54 6.94
C VAL A 109 -11.40 0.07 7.29
N GLY A 110 -12.52 -0.53 6.89
CA GLY A 110 -12.77 -1.96 7.14
C GLY A 110 -11.64 -2.85 6.62
N ARG A 111 -11.18 -2.60 5.37
CA ARG A 111 -10.04 -3.33 4.79
C ARG A 111 -8.71 -3.08 5.50
N ALA A 112 -8.47 -1.86 5.95
CA ALA A 112 -7.25 -1.53 6.67
C ALA A 112 -7.25 -2.18 8.06
N ALA A 113 -8.40 -2.19 8.73
CA ALA A 113 -8.59 -2.80 10.04
C ALA A 113 -8.49 -4.34 9.99
N GLU A 114 -9.06 -4.99 8.95
CA GLU A 114 -8.84 -6.43 8.70
C GLU A 114 -7.34 -6.77 8.62
N LYS A 115 -6.56 -6.00 7.85
CA LYS A 115 -5.10 -6.19 7.74
C LYS A 115 -4.37 -5.91 9.04
N LEU A 116 -4.82 -4.90 9.78
CA LEU A 116 -4.24 -4.51 11.07
C LEU A 116 -4.40 -5.65 12.09
N ARG A 117 -5.60 -6.24 12.17
CA ARG A 117 -5.88 -7.40 13.03
C ARG A 117 -5.17 -8.67 12.59
N ALA A 118 -5.04 -8.91 11.28
CA ALA A 118 -4.26 -10.03 10.76
C ALA A 118 -2.76 -9.95 11.13
N GLN A 119 -2.23 -8.73 11.32
CA GLN A 119 -0.87 -8.50 11.83
C GLN A 119 -0.79 -8.60 13.37
N GLY A 120 -1.92 -8.72 14.07
CA GLY A 120 -2.00 -8.67 15.52
C GLY A 120 -1.79 -7.27 16.11
N SER A 121 -1.76 -6.22 15.29
CA SER A 121 -1.43 -4.86 15.72
C SER A 121 -2.66 -4.03 16.06
N VAL A 122 -2.44 -2.89 16.73
CA VAL A 122 -3.40 -1.80 16.92
C VAL A 122 -2.83 -0.51 16.33
N CYS A 123 -3.68 0.47 16.02
CA CYS A 123 -3.21 1.78 15.53
C CYS A 123 -3.66 2.90 16.46
N LYS A 124 -2.82 3.93 16.63
CA LYS A 124 -3.17 5.13 17.40
C LYS A 124 -3.51 6.33 16.51
N ARG A 125 -3.08 6.32 15.25
CA ARG A 125 -3.31 7.42 14.30
C ARG A 125 -3.76 6.94 12.95
N MET A 126 -4.61 7.73 12.31
CA MET A 126 -5.12 7.46 10.97
C MET A 126 -5.12 8.74 10.14
N ARG A 127 -4.60 8.70 8.92
CA ARG A 127 -4.73 9.79 7.95
C ARG A 127 -5.79 9.43 6.92
N ILE A 128 -6.78 10.30 6.80
CA ILE A 128 -7.84 10.21 5.79
C ILE A 128 -7.57 11.26 4.73
N SER A 129 -7.46 10.84 3.48
CA SER A 129 -7.20 11.77 2.37
C SER A 129 -8.15 11.55 1.20
N ILE A 130 -8.53 12.65 0.55
CA ILE A 130 -9.30 12.66 -0.70
C ILE A 130 -8.61 13.57 -1.71
N ARG A 131 -8.71 13.23 -3.00
CA ARG A 131 -8.13 14.05 -4.07
C ARG A 131 -8.89 13.97 -5.39
N THR A 132 -8.83 15.02 -6.20
CA THR A 132 -9.28 15.03 -7.60
C THR A 132 -8.22 14.41 -8.51
N GLY A 133 -8.51 14.33 -9.82
CA GLY A 133 -7.52 13.87 -10.80
C GLY A 133 -6.37 14.86 -10.92
N MET A 134 -5.13 14.36 -11.00
CA MET A 134 -3.92 15.20 -11.14
C MET A 134 -3.48 15.39 -12.59
N PHE A 135 -4.14 14.74 -13.54
CA PHE A 135 -3.71 14.68 -14.94
C PHE A 135 -4.73 15.30 -15.92
N ASN A 136 -5.86 15.81 -15.43
CA ASN A 136 -6.82 16.52 -16.26
C ASN A 136 -6.63 18.03 -16.04
N PRO A 137 -6.07 18.78 -17.02
CA PRO A 137 -5.80 20.21 -16.86
C PRO A 137 -7.08 21.05 -16.75
N ASP A 138 -8.21 20.55 -17.25
CA ASP A 138 -9.50 21.26 -17.23
C ASP A 138 -10.30 21.08 -15.93
N GLU A 139 -9.81 20.26 -14.99
CA GLU A 139 -10.47 20.01 -13.70
C GLU A 139 -9.80 20.79 -12.57
N ALA A 140 -10.62 21.41 -11.71
CA ALA A 140 -10.12 22.03 -10.50
C ALA A 140 -9.39 21.00 -9.61
N HIS A 141 -8.14 21.32 -9.25
CA HIS A 141 -7.33 20.45 -8.42
C HIS A 141 -7.65 20.67 -6.93
N HIS A 142 -7.96 19.59 -6.24
CA HIS A 142 -8.06 19.57 -4.79
C HIS A 142 -7.48 18.27 -4.26
N ALA A 143 -6.61 18.37 -3.27
CA ALA A 143 -6.09 17.24 -2.53
C ALA A 143 -5.95 17.69 -1.08
N GLN A 144 -6.60 16.97 -0.17
CA GLN A 144 -6.54 17.28 1.25
C GLN A 144 -6.54 15.99 2.05
N GLY A 145 -5.73 15.98 3.10
CA GLY A 145 -5.70 14.93 4.09
C GLY A 145 -5.86 15.51 5.49
N LEU A 146 -6.45 14.72 6.38
CA LEU A 146 -6.59 15.03 7.79
C LEU A 146 -6.01 13.89 8.62
N LEU A 147 -5.15 14.23 9.57
CA LEU A 147 -4.68 13.33 10.60
C LEU A 147 -5.74 13.25 11.71
N VAL A 148 -6.11 12.03 12.06
CA VAL A 148 -7.07 11.70 13.10
C VAL A 148 -6.33 10.89 14.16
N GLU A 149 -6.29 11.42 15.37
CA GLU A 149 -5.78 10.69 16.54
C GLU A 149 -6.93 9.92 17.19
N LEU A 150 -6.71 8.63 17.43
CA LEU A 150 -7.69 7.74 18.03
C LEU A 150 -7.64 7.91 19.55
N PRO A 151 -8.78 7.76 20.28
CA PRO A 151 -8.82 7.95 21.72
C PRO A 151 -7.83 7.03 22.46
N TYR A 152 -7.62 5.82 21.93
CA TYR A 152 -6.65 4.83 22.39
C TYR A 152 -6.16 4.01 21.18
N PRO A 153 -5.02 3.29 21.30
CA PRO A 153 -4.60 2.34 20.29
C PRO A 153 -5.70 1.29 20.08
N THR A 154 -6.24 1.18 18.87
CA THR A 154 -7.43 0.36 18.58
C THR A 154 -7.34 -0.31 17.21
N CYS A 155 -8.07 -1.41 17.09
CA CYS A 155 -8.36 -2.09 15.83
C CYS A 155 -9.88 -2.22 15.59
N ASP A 156 -10.69 -1.46 16.33
CA ASP A 156 -12.15 -1.45 16.21
C ASP A 156 -12.59 -0.75 14.92
N THR A 157 -13.10 -1.54 13.99
CA THR A 157 -13.60 -1.08 12.69
C THR A 157 -14.70 -0.03 12.84
N LEU A 158 -15.58 -0.14 13.85
CA LEU A 158 -16.74 0.74 14.00
C LEU A 158 -16.32 2.13 14.49
N LEU A 159 -15.49 2.20 15.54
CA LEU A 159 -14.91 3.45 16.03
C LEU A 159 -14.07 4.14 14.93
N MET A 160 -13.18 3.40 14.27
CA MET A 160 -12.35 3.93 13.20
C MET A 160 -13.20 4.45 12.04
N THR A 161 -14.27 3.74 11.66
CA THR A 161 -15.16 4.14 10.57
C THR A 161 -15.88 5.44 10.90
N ARG A 162 -16.41 5.57 12.12
CA ARG A 162 -17.06 6.81 12.58
C ARG A 162 -16.12 8.00 12.44
N LEU A 163 -14.95 7.93 13.07
CA LEU A 163 -13.95 9.01 13.04
C LEU A 163 -13.44 9.32 11.63
N ALA A 164 -13.27 8.29 10.80
CA ALA A 164 -12.86 8.48 9.40
C ALA A 164 -13.92 9.22 8.59
N THR A 165 -15.19 8.82 8.71
CA THR A 165 -16.29 9.46 7.96
C THR A 165 -16.55 10.89 8.41
N ASP A 166 -16.35 11.20 9.69
CA ASP A 166 -16.37 12.58 10.21
C ASP A 166 -15.20 13.40 9.64
N ALA A 167 -14.00 12.81 9.57
CA ALA A 167 -12.84 13.44 8.94
C ALA A 167 -13.07 13.77 7.46
N VAL A 168 -13.71 12.87 6.69
CA VAL A 168 -14.11 13.15 5.30
C VAL A 168 -15.01 14.38 5.22
N GLY A 169 -15.98 14.51 6.13
CA GLY A 169 -16.88 15.68 6.18
C GLY A 169 -16.13 17.01 6.34
N ARG A 170 -14.96 17.01 6.99
CA ARG A 170 -14.13 18.20 7.23
C ARG A 170 -13.21 18.55 6.05
N ILE A 171 -12.79 17.56 5.26
CA ILE A 171 -11.86 17.76 4.14
C ILE A 171 -12.56 17.86 2.78
N PHE A 172 -13.83 17.42 2.71
CA PHE A 172 -14.65 17.52 1.50
C PHE A 172 -14.98 18.97 1.18
N ARG A 173 -14.87 19.32 -0.10
CA ARG A 173 -15.31 20.60 -0.64
C ARG A 173 -16.29 20.38 -1.79
N PRO A 174 -17.50 20.99 -1.74
CA PRO A 174 -18.41 21.01 -2.87
C PRO A 174 -17.74 21.61 -4.12
N GLY A 175 -18.20 21.21 -5.30
CA GLY A 175 -17.69 21.71 -6.59
C GLY A 175 -16.46 20.97 -7.13
N PHE A 176 -15.88 20.03 -6.38
CA PHE A 176 -14.75 19.21 -6.83
C PHE A 176 -15.18 17.82 -7.27
N ARG A 177 -14.45 17.28 -8.26
CA ARG A 177 -14.66 15.94 -8.84
C ARG A 177 -13.61 14.97 -8.29
N TYR A 178 -13.88 14.38 -7.15
CA TYR A 178 -12.94 13.48 -6.47
C TYR A 178 -12.71 12.20 -7.26
N SER A 179 -11.44 11.78 -7.33
CA SER A 179 -10.98 10.62 -8.10
C SER A 179 -10.42 9.49 -7.24
N LYS A 180 -9.99 9.80 -6.00
CA LYS A 180 -9.39 8.83 -5.07
C LYS A 180 -9.69 9.21 -3.63
N ALA A 181 -9.85 8.19 -2.79
CA ALA A 181 -9.72 8.28 -1.35
C ALA A 181 -8.65 7.31 -0.81
N GLU A 182 -8.13 7.64 0.35
CA GLU A 182 -7.06 6.91 1.02
C GLU A 182 -7.26 6.92 2.54
N VAL A 183 -7.02 5.76 3.13
CA VAL A 183 -6.94 5.54 4.57
C VAL A 183 -5.56 4.98 4.85
N LEU A 184 -4.79 5.70 5.66
CA LEU A 184 -3.46 5.29 6.10
C LEU A 184 -3.46 5.14 7.62
N LEU A 185 -3.26 3.92 8.10
CA LEU A 185 -3.08 3.63 9.52
C LEU A 185 -1.60 3.79 9.85
N MET A 186 -1.31 4.53 10.91
CA MET A 186 0.03 4.88 11.35
C MET A 186 0.12 4.72 12.87
N ASP A 187 1.34 4.77 13.39
CA ASP A 187 1.60 4.52 14.80
C ASP A 187 1.01 3.16 15.18
N LEU A 188 1.46 2.14 14.42
CA LEU A 188 1.09 0.75 14.60
C LEU A 188 1.91 0.19 15.76
N ARG A 189 1.23 -0.43 16.71
CA ARG A 189 1.82 -0.96 17.94
C ARG A 189 1.37 -2.39 18.16
N GLN A 190 2.21 -3.22 18.76
CA GLN A 190 1.72 -4.50 19.26
C GLN A 190 1.03 -4.31 20.61
N PRO A 191 0.01 -5.13 20.93
CA PRO A 191 -0.54 -5.21 22.27
C PRO A 191 0.58 -5.46 23.29
N GLY A 192 0.69 -4.60 24.31
CA GLY A 192 1.73 -4.69 25.34
C GLY A 192 3.00 -3.86 25.10
N GLU A 193 3.22 -3.31 23.90
CA GLU A 193 4.38 -2.45 23.59
C GLU A 193 4.15 -0.97 23.93
N PHE A 194 3.00 -0.61 24.49
CA PHE A 194 2.67 0.75 24.89
C PHE A 194 2.17 0.76 26.33
N SER A 195 2.63 1.77 27.09
CA SER A 195 2.11 2.01 28.43
C SER A 195 0.66 2.48 28.33
N GLU A 196 -0.22 1.73 28.97
CA GLU A 196 -1.58 2.16 29.19
C GLU A 196 -1.59 3.23 30.29
N ASP A 197 -2.44 4.23 30.12
CA ASP A 197 -2.78 5.16 31.18
C ASP A 197 -3.94 4.56 31.97
N LEU A 198 -3.78 4.46 33.30
CA LEU A 198 -4.74 3.86 34.24
C LEU A 198 -6.15 4.45 34.10
N PHE A 199 -6.26 5.71 33.69
CA PHE A 199 -7.52 6.44 33.54
C PHE A 199 -7.93 6.65 32.09
N ALA A 200 -7.07 6.29 31.13
CA ALA A 200 -7.42 6.42 29.73
C ALA A 200 -8.45 5.34 29.33
N PRO A 201 -9.43 5.69 28.48
CA PRO A 201 -10.29 4.70 27.87
C PRO A 201 -9.45 3.69 27.08
N ARG A 202 -9.87 2.43 27.10
CA ARG A 202 -9.22 1.33 26.36
C ARG A 202 -10.25 0.57 25.55
N GLN A 203 -9.79 -0.18 24.56
CA GLN A 203 -10.64 -1.09 23.81
C GLN A 203 -11.21 -2.14 24.77
N SER A 204 -12.52 -2.39 24.70
CA SER A 204 -13.17 -3.37 25.56
C SER A 204 -12.96 -4.79 25.01
N VAL A 205 -13.00 -5.78 25.90
CA VAL A 205 -12.86 -7.19 25.52
C VAL A 205 -14.04 -7.65 24.65
N GLU A 206 -15.22 -7.05 24.83
CA GLU A 206 -16.39 -7.27 24.00
C GLU A 206 -16.16 -6.77 22.57
N CYS A 207 -15.48 -5.63 22.40
CA CYS A 207 -15.08 -5.13 21.09
C CYS A 207 -14.09 -6.08 20.42
N ASP A 208 -13.10 -6.60 21.15
CA ASP A 208 -12.16 -7.60 20.60
C ASP A 208 -12.88 -8.85 20.10
N ARG A 209 -13.81 -9.38 20.91
CA ARG A 209 -14.64 -10.52 20.53
C ARG A 209 -15.49 -10.23 19.31
N LEU A 210 -16.12 -9.05 19.25
CA LEU A 210 -16.92 -8.63 18.10
C LEU A 210 -16.08 -8.56 16.83
N MET A 211 -14.91 -7.94 16.88
CA MET A 211 -14.02 -7.82 15.72
C MET A 211 -13.58 -9.21 15.23
N ARG A 212 -13.23 -10.12 16.15
CA ARG A 212 -12.86 -11.50 15.80
C ARG A 212 -14.01 -12.23 15.12
N VAL A 213 -15.21 -12.19 15.71
CA VAL A 213 -16.41 -12.84 15.12
C VAL A 213 -16.71 -12.28 13.73
N MET A 214 -16.59 -10.96 13.54
CA MET A 214 -16.76 -10.34 12.23
C MET A 214 -15.75 -10.87 11.20
N ASP A 215 -14.48 -10.99 11.59
CA ASP A 215 -13.42 -11.51 10.72
C ASP A 215 -13.63 -12.99 10.41
N ASP A 216 -13.94 -13.82 11.40
CA ASP A 216 -14.20 -15.26 11.24
C ASP A 216 -15.36 -15.52 10.24
N ILE A 217 -16.44 -14.74 10.35
CA ILE A 217 -17.57 -14.83 9.42
C ILE A 217 -17.15 -14.42 8.00
N ASN A 218 -16.39 -13.31 7.88
CA ASN A 218 -15.91 -12.83 6.58
C ASN A 218 -14.88 -13.76 5.94
N GLU A 219 -14.07 -14.46 6.73
CA GLU A 219 -13.14 -15.47 6.25
C GLU A 219 -13.89 -16.70 5.72
N ARG A 220 -14.86 -17.20 6.49
CA ARG A 220 -15.62 -18.40 6.16
C ARG A 220 -16.60 -18.21 4.99
N TRP A 221 -17.33 -17.10 4.97
CA TRP A 221 -18.44 -16.88 4.04
C TRP A 221 -18.11 -15.88 2.93
N GLY A 222 -16.89 -15.36 2.93
CA GLY A 222 -16.42 -14.44 1.92
C GLY A 222 -16.44 -12.99 2.39
N ARG A 223 -15.52 -12.23 1.79
CA ARG A 223 -15.21 -10.87 2.17
C ARG A 223 -16.40 -9.93 2.02
N GLY A 224 -16.74 -9.21 3.07
CA GLY A 224 -17.82 -8.21 3.06
C GLY A 224 -19.20 -8.78 3.38
N THR A 225 -19.28 -10.05 3.81
CA THR A 225 -20.47 -10.66 4.40
C THR A 225 -20.95 -9.86 5.60
N MET A 226 -20.06 -9.65 6.58
CA MET A 226 -20.24 -8.72 7.69
C MET A 226 -19.51 -7.41 7.39
N ARG A 227 -20.22 -6.30 7.53
CA ARG A 227 -19.70 -4.96 7.25
C ARG A 227 -20.42 -3.92 8.09
N ALA A 228 -19.77 -2.78 8.33
CA ALA A 228 -20.45 -1.64 8.92
C ALA A 228 -21.62 -1.20 8.03
N ALA A 229 -22.71 -0.71 8.64
CA ALA A 229 -23.92 -0.32 7.91
C ALA A 229 -23.67 0.80 6.87
N SER A 230 -22.63 1.62 7.08
CA SER A 230 -22.20 2.66 6.13
C SER A 230 -21.53 2.11 4.87
N VAL A 231 -21.21 0.81 4.81
CA VAL A 231 -20.59 0.16 3.66
C VAL A 231 -21.66 -0.48 2.78
N PRO A 232 -21.88 0.02 1.56
CA PRO A 232 -22.84 -0.57 0.63
C PRO A 232 -22.37 -1.94 0.14
N ALA A 233 -23.30 -2.85 -0.14
CA ALA A 233 -23.00 -4.17 -0.71
C ALA A 233 -22.41 -4.06 -2.13
N ALA A 234 -23.01 -3.19 -2.95
CA ALA A 234 -22.63 -2.95 -4.34
C ALA A 234 -22.51 -1.43 -4.58
N PRO A 235 -21.34 -0.83 -4.32
CA PRO A 235 -21.13 0.59 -4.58
C PRO A 235 -20.91 0.90 -6.06
N ASP A 236 -21.67 1.86 -6.59
CA ASP A 236 -21.46 2.39 -7.96
C ASP A 236 -20.09 3.07 -8.15
N TRP A 237 -19.46 3.51 -7.06
CA TRP A 237 -18.14 4.15 -7.10
C TRP A 237 -16.99 3.13 -7.12
N GLY A 238 -17.31 1.83 -7.10
CA GLY A 238 -16.35 0.74 -7.15
C GLY A 238 -15.32 0.88 -8.27
N MET A 239 -14.12 0.35 -8.05
CA MET A 239 -13.05 0.36 -9.03
C MET A 239 -13.47 -0.39 -10.31
N ARG A 240 -13.28 0.22 -11.48
CA ARG A 240 -13.50 -0.45 -12.78
C ARG A 240 -12.47 -1.55 -12.99
N ARG A 241 -12.95 -2.72 -13.41
CA ARG A 241 -12.15 -3.94 -13.60
C ARG A 241 -12.39 -4.60 -14.96
N GLU A 242 -12.97 -3.87 -15.91
CA GLU A 242 -13.39 -4.36 -17.23
C GLU A 242 -12.20 -4.86 -18.09
N MET A 243 -11.00 -4.34 -17.85
CA MET A 243 -9.77 -4.73 -18.56
C MET A 243 -8.91 -5.73 -17.76
N MET A 244 -9.47 -6.38 -16.73
CA MET A 244 -8.73 -7.42 -16.00
C MET A 244 -8.55 -8.65 -16.87
N SER A 245 -7.30 -9.13 -16.96
CA SER A 245 -7.03 -10.45 -17.53
C SER A 245 -7.72 -11.54 -16.71
N GLN A 246 -8.07 -12.64 -17.37
CA GLN A 246 -8.70 -13.77 -16.70
C GLN A 246 -7.81 -14.34 -15.61
N SER A 247 -8.42 -14.80 -14.52
CA SER A 247 -7.72 -15.29 -13.33
C SER A 247 -7.45 -16.79 -13.43
N TYR A 248 -6.75 -17.22 -14.48
CA TYR A 248 -6.57 -18.64 -14.82
C TYR A 248 -5.98 -19.48 -13.67
N THR A 249 -5.14 -18.89 -12.82
CA THR A 249 -4.47 -19.61 -11.72
C THR A 249 -5.28 -19.65 -10.43
N THR A 250 -6.34 -18.85 -10.30
CA THR A 250 -7.06 -18.68 -9.03
C THR A 250 -8.57 -18.85 -9.14
N ARG A 251 -9.13 -18.91 -10.35
CA ARG A 251 -10.57 -19.09 -10.60
C ARG A 251 -10.79 -20.18 -11.64
N ILE A 252 -11.28 -21.34 -11.19
CA ILE A 252 -11.51 -22.53 -12.03
C ILE A 252 -12.51 -22.23 -13.15
N ASP A 253 -13.53 -21.42 -12.88
CA ASP A 253 -14.55 -20.99 -13.83
C ASP A 253 -14.03 -20.12 -14.99
N GLN A 254 -12.77 -19.69 -14.93
CA GLN A 254 -12.11 -18.93 -16.01
C GLN A 254 -11.04 -19.68 -16.75
N LEU A 255 -10.80 -20.95 -16.40
CA LEU A 255 -9.96 -21.81 -17.21
C LEU A 255 -10.54 -21.92 -18.62
N TRP A 256 -9.66 -22.05 -19.61
CA TRP A 256 -10.10 -22.30 -20.98
C TRP A 256 -10.86 -23.63 -21.05
N THR A 257 -12.07 -23.57 -21.58
CA THR A 257 -12.89 -24.75 -21.82
C THR A 257 -12.64 -25.23 -23.24
N VAL A 258 -12.02 -26.41 -23.36
CA VAL A 258 -11.88 -27.09 -24.65
C VAL A 258 -13.10 -27.99 -24.82
N LYS A 259 -13.86 -27.78 -25.90
CA LYS A 259 -14.96 -28.69 -26.28
C LYS A 259 -14.34 -29.90 -26.98
N CYS A 260 -14.58 -31.08 -26.43
CA CYS A 260 -14.30 -32.36 -27.10
C CYS A 260 -15.46 -32.73 -28.03
#